data_AF-A0A8J3UWG6-F1
#
_entry.id   AF-A0A8J3UWG6-F1
#
_cell.length_a   1.000
_cell.length_b   1.000
_cell.length_c   1.000
_cell.angle_alpha   90.00
_cell.angle_beta   90.00
_cell.angle_gamma   90.00
#
_symmetry.space_group_name_H-M   'P 1'
#
loop_
_entity.id
_entity.type
_entity.pdbx_description
1 polymer ?
#
loop_
_entity_poly.entity_id
_entity_poly.type
_entity_poly.pdbx_seq_one_letter_code
_entity_poly.pdbx_strand_id
1 'polypeptide(L)'
;MALSRQGRRITGPVPRWAGGLGAFILFVYFAAFTLYDGSSAQPAQVRYIVAVQGLADVEMTSPGGRLKRTRTDGLFEDFVFHDGDKVSVTARGVGGILVTCRLEVDGSAVAQFTGPYAACGGKVGDPASYMPPPMSGPGNDYAQAGDRMELPRYSGRSSLVAGRSTDRAAGISYARLGGGWDTPPREGQSSVPGSVLTLRQESRPERGWFAFYGSGRMNPDLLYRYTGENRLFQAALAEMDTYTTWTDVTYQDIVSAPLTVDGREAWVITRQETFSPKASTNIRTILLTMVMIDTGLGRPVYFFVSMPDPAQDYLPDVNRLISSIRVL
;
A
#
# COMPACT_ATOMS: atom_id res chain seq x y z
N MET A 1 -36.92 3.32 -61.65
CA MET A 1 -36.70 4.50 -60.79
C MET A 1 -35.44 5.21 -61.26
N ALA A 2 -35.59 6.48 -61.61
CA ALA A 2 -34.59 7.30 -62.30
C ALA A 2 -33.72 8.07 -61.29
N LEU A 3 -32.40 8.08 -61.52
CA LEU A 3 -31.45 8.97 -60.85
C LEU A 3 -31.37 10.31 -61.59
N SER A 4 -31.27 11.40 -60.84
CA SER A 4 -31.43 12.79 -61.30
C SER A 4 -30.21 13.34 -62.06
N ARG A 5 -30.48 14.26 -62.99
CA ARG A 5 -29.57 14.82 -64.01
C ARG A 5 -28.66 15.98 -63.54
N GLN A 6 -28.45 16.17 -62.23
CA GLN A 6 -27.75 17.35 -61.70
C GLN A 6 -26.29 17.11 -61.28
N GLY A 7 -25.61 16.14 -61.88
CA GLY A 7 -24.22 15.74 -61.56
C GLY A 7 -23.24 15.75 -62.74
N ARG A 8 -23.46 16.56 -63.79
CA ARG A 8 -22.53 16.65 -64.93
C ARG A 8 -22.35 18.08 -65.41
N ARG A 9 -21.59 18.90 -64.67
CA ARG A 9 -21.01 20.16 -65.18
C ARG A 9 -19.94 20.77 -64.28
N ILE A 10 -19.02 19.97 -63.72
CA ILE A 10 -17.79 20.51 -63.09
C ILE A 10 -16.62 19.54 -63.32
N THR A 11 -16.21 19.35 -64.57
CA THR A 11 -14.90 18.73 -64.89
C THR A 11 -14.39 19.31 -66.21
N GLY A 12 -13.84 20.53 -66.14
CA GLY A 12 -12.93 21.01 -67.18
C GLY A 12 -11.58 20.28 -67.08
N PRO A 13 -10.83 20.15 -68.18
CA PRO A 13 -9.53 19.48 -68.17
C PRO A 13 -8.56 20.24 -67.26
N VAL A 14 -8.04 19.55 -66.23
CA VAL A 14 -7.04 20.09 -65.30
C VAL A 14 -5.73 20.33 -66.07
N PRO A 15 -5.13 21.51 -65.99
CA PRO A 15 -3.90 21.82 -66.71
C PRO A 15 -2.71 21.01 -66.17
N ARG A 16 -1.84 20.54 -67.09
CA ARG A 16 -0.77 19.56 -66.85
C ARG A 16 0.31 19.98 -65.84
N TRP A 17 0.30 21.22 -65.35
CA TRP A 17 1.23 21.69 -64.32
C TRP A 17 0.75 21.42 -62.88
N ALA A 18 -0.52 21.03 -62.67
CA ALA A 18 -1.06 20.72 -61.35
C ALA A 18 -0.67 19.32 -60.80
N GLY A 19 0.00 18.48 -61.59
CA GLY A 19 0.41 17.12 -61.20
C GLY A 19 1.58 17.04 -60.20
N GLY A 20 2.31 18.14 -59.97
CA GLY A 20 3.51 18.14 -59.12
C GLY A 20 3.27 18.50 -57.64
N LEU A 21 2.20 19.23 -57.32
CA LEU A 21 1.94 19.73 -55.96
C LEU A 21 0.96 18.85 -55.15
N GLY A 22 0.13 18.05 -55.82
CA GLY A 22 -0.83 17.15 -55.15
C GLY A 22 -0.17 15.94 -54.48
N ALA A 23 0.93 15.43 -55.03
CA ALA A 23 1.63 14.28 -54.47
C ALA A 23 2.41 14.61 -53.19
N PHE A 24 2.90 15.85 -53.04
CA PHE A 24 3.67 16.26 -51.86
C PHE A 24 2.78 16.56 -50.65
N ILE A 25 1.59 17.13 -50.85
CA ILE A 25 0.63 17.40 -49.76
C ILE A 25 -0.02 16.10 -49.26
N LEU A 26 -0.29 15.13 -50.14
CA LEU A 26 -0.80 13.81 -49.73
C LEU A 26 0.26 12.98 -48.98
N PHE A 27 1.55 13.09 -49.34
CA PHE A 27 2.61 12.38 -48.62
C PHE A 27 2.91 12.99 -47.24
N VAL A 28 2.82 14.32 -47.08
CA VAL A 28 2.98 14.96 -45.76
C VAL A 28 1.77 14.70 -44.86
N TYR A 29 0.54 14.61 -45.41
CA TYR A 29 -0.63 14.21 -44.61
C TYR A 29 -0.61 12.73 -44.20
N PHE A 30 -0.10 11.82 -45.04
CA PHE A 30 0.03 10.39 -44.67
C PHE A 30 1.23 10.10 -43.76
N ALA A 31 2.32 10.86 -43.86
CA ALA A 31 3.47 10.74 -42.98
C ALA A 31 3.25 11.39 -41.59
N ALA A 32 2.39 12.42 -41.50
CA ALA A 32 1.97 12.98 -40.21
C ALA A 32 0.96 12.10 -39.46
N PHE A 33 0.21 11.23 -40.15
CA PHE A 33 -0.74 10.31 -39.51
C PHE A 33 -0.10 9.00 -39.03
N THR A 34 1.12 8.67 -39.46
CA THR A 34 1.82 7.43 -39.07
C THR A 34 2.85 7.62 -37.96
N LEU A 35 3.03 8.85 -37.46
CA LEU A 35 3.84 9.15 -36.27
C LEU A 35 3.02 9.63 -35.07
N TYR A 36 1.69 9.69 -35.20
CA TYR A 36 0.79 9.70 -34.06
C TYR A 36 0.38 8.24 -33.80
N ASP A 37 1.33 7.44 -33.30
CA ASP A 37 1.02 6.20 -32.59
C ASP A 37 0.40 6.62 -31.24
N GLY A 38 -0.76 7.28 -31.34
CA GLY A 38 -1.65 7.50 -30.23
C GLY A 38 -2.16 6.12 -29.90
N SER A 39 -1.46 5.46 -28.98
CA SER A 39 -2.05 4.41 -28.16
C SER A 39 -3.39 4.97 -27.69
N SER A 40 -4.47 4.60 -28.38
CA SER A 40 -5.81 5.00 -28.01
C SER A 40 -6.06 4.24 -26.72
N ALA A 41 -5.69 4.87 -25.61
CA ALA A 41 -5.81 4.37 -24.26
C ALA A 41 -7.22 3.79 -24.13
N GLN A 42 -7.31 2.46 -24.11
CA GLN A 42 -8.60 1.80 -24.15
C GLN A 42 -9.35 2.23 -22.90
N PRO A 43 -10.61 2.67 -23.04
CA PRO A 43 -11.40 3.04 -21.88
C PRO A 43 -11.63 1.78 -21.03
N ALA A 44 -11.34 1.86 -19.74
CA ALA A 44 -11.67 0.85 -18.76
C ALA A 44 -12.85 1.32 -17.92
N GLN A 45 -13.74 0.38 -17.57
CA GLN A 45 -14.79 0.66 -16.60
C GLN A 45 -14.25 0.48 -15.19
N VAL A 46 -14.31 1.55 -14.40
CA VAL A 46 -13.85 1.57 -13.01
C VAL A 46 -15.05 1.75 -12.10
N ARG A 47 -15.23 0.83 -11.16
CA ARG A 47 -16.26 0.91 -10.13
C ARG A 47 -15.62 1.11 -8.76
N TYR A 48 -16.05 2.15 -8.06
CA TYR A 48 -15.77 2.31 -6.63
C TYR A 48 -16.92 1.75 -5.81
N ILE A 49 -16.59 0.92 -4.84
CA ILE A 49 -17.51 0.37 -3.86
C ILE A 49 -17.01 0.79 -2.47
N VAL A 50 -17.79 1.60 -1.76
CA VAL A 50 -17.55 1.93 -0.36
C VAL A 50 -18.68 1.35 0.48
N ALA A 51 -18.40 0.26 1.19
CA ALA A 51 -19.35 -0.36 2.11
C ALA A 51 -19.09 0.08 3.54
N VAL A 52 -20.13 0.50 4.27
CA VAL A 52 -20.00 1.05 5.62
C VAL A 52 -21.10 0.52 6.54
N GLN A 53 -20.81 0.43 7.84
CA GLN A 53 -21.77 -0.03 8.86
C GLN A 53 -22.55 1.14 9.51
N GLY A 54 -22.50 2.33 8.91
CA GLY A 54 -22.99 3.59 9.46
C GLY A 54 -22.62 4.73 8.50
N LEU A 55 -22.24 5.91 9.01
CA LEU A 55 -21.84 7.03 8.14
C LEU A 55 -20.33 7.06 7.90
N ALA A 56 -19.92 7.38 6.67
CA ALA A 56 -18.53 7.69 6.34
C ALA A 56 -18.40 9.00 5.55
N ASP A 57 -17.29 9.69 5.76
CA ASP A 57 -16.83 10.77 4.90
C ASP A 57 -15.95 10.17 3.80
N VAL A 58 -16.36 10.35 2.54
CA VAL A 58 -15.72 9.76 1.36
C VAL A 58 -15.17 10.87 0.47
N GLU A 59 -13.91 10.72 0.06
CA GLU A 59 -13.23 11.59 -0.90
C GLU A 59 -12.72 10.73 -2.06
N MET A 60 -13.15 11.03 -3.28
CA MET A 60 -12.81 10.25 -4.48
C MET A 60 -12.36 11.14 -5.64
N THR A 61 -11.59 10.57 -6.56
CA THR A 61 -11.17 11.22 -7.80
C THR A 61 -12.08 10.78 -8.95
N SER A 62 -12.77 11.72 -9.59
CA SER A 62 -13.58 11.48 -10.78
C SER A 62 -12.73 11.54 -12.06
N PRO A 63 -13.27 11.10 -13.22
CA PRO A 63 -12.64 11.32 -14.52
C PRO A 63 -12.22 12.78 -14.70
N GLY A 64 -10.99 12.99 -15.16
CA GLY A 64 -10.37 14.32 -15.28
C GLY A 64 -9.72 14.86 -13.99
N GLY A 65 -9.55 14.03 -12.96
CA GLY A 65 -8.77 14.38 -11.76
C GLY A 65 -9.49 15.28 -10.75
N ARG A 66 -10.81 15.45 -10.87
CA ARG A 66 -11.58 16.28 -9.93
C ARG A 66 -11.87 15.53 -8.65
N LEU A 67 -11.66 16.19 -7.52
CA LEU A 67 -11.94 15.66 -6.20
C LEU A 67 -13.43 15.84 -5.87
N LYS A 68 -14.13 14.75 -5.50
CA LYS A 68 -15.51 14.76 -5.00
C LYS A 68 -15.50 14.31 -3.53
N ARG A 69 -16.10 15.12 -2.66
CA ARG A 69 -16.30 14.81 -1.24
C ARG A 69 -17.79 14.58 -0.97
N THR A 70 -18.12 13.51 -0.28
CA THR A 70 -19.49 13.18 0.10
C THR A 70 -19.54 12.50 1.45
N ARG A 71 -20.66 12.60 2.16
CA ARG A 71 -20.93 11.87 3.39
C ARG A 71 -22.05 10.88 3.12
N THR A 72 -21.84 9.60 3.41
CA THR A 72 -22.74 8.54 2.95
C THR A 72 -22.78 7.33 3.87
N ASP A 73 -23.84 6.52 3.78
CA ASP A 73 -24.02 5.21 4.41
C ASP A 73 -23.73 4.03 3.45
N GLY A 74 -23.14 4.36 2.30
CA GLY A 74 -22.65 3.45 1.28
C GLY A 74 -22.37 4.21 0.00
N LEU A 75 -21.44 3.75 -0.83
CA LEU A 75 -21.18 4.35 -2.13
C LEU A 75 -20.98 3.27 -3.18
N PHE A 76 -21.67 3.44 -4.30
CA PHE A 76 -21.46 2.65 -5.52
C PHE A 76 -21.43 3.65 -6.67
N GLU A 77 -20.26 3.86 -7.26
CA GLU A 77 -20.08 4.83 -8.35
C GLU A 77 -19.30 4.19 -9.48
N ASP A 78 -19.87 4.27 -10.68
CA ASP A 78 -19.30 3.78 -11.93
C ASP A 78 -18.73 4.93 -12.73
N PHE A 79 -17.49 4.77 -13.18
CA PHE A 79 -16.78 5.75 -13.98
C PHE A 79 -16.10 5.07 -15.17
N VAL A 80 -15.91 5.83 -16.24
CA VAL A 80 -15.06 5.42 -17.35
C VAL A 80 -13.78 6.21 -17.27
N PHE A 81 -12.65 5.50 -17.22
CA PHE A 81 -11.31 6.07 -17.20
C PHE A 81 -10.53 5.53 -18.39
N HIS A 82 -9.50 6.25 -18.81
CA HIS A 82 -8.57 5.80 -19.83
C HIS A 82 -7.36 5.12 -19.20
N ASP A 83 -6.71 4.24 -19.97
CA ASP A 83 -5.42 3.67 -19.59
C ASP A 83 -4.42 4.74 -19.12
N GLY A 84 -3.77 4.49 -17.98
CA GLY A 84 -2.88 5.44 -17.31
C GLY A 84 -3.54 6.48 -16.40
N ASP A 85 -4.88 6.64 -16.43
CA ASP A 85 -5.58 7.56 -15.54
C ASP A 85 -5.42 7.16 -14.07
N LYS A 86 -5.28 8.16 -13.19
CA LYS A 86 -5.24 7.92 -11.74
C LYS A 86 -6.65 7.81 -11.17
N VAL A 87 -6.89 6.70 -10.50
CA VAL A 87 -8.11 6.41 -9.73
C VAL A 87 -7.77 6.36 -8.26
N SER A 88 -8.60 6.95 -7.41
CA SER A 88 -8.41 6.93 -5.96
C SER A 88 -9.70 7.27 -5.25
N VAL A 89 -9.99 6.50 -4.22
CA VAL A 89 -11.06 6.75 -3.27
C VAL A 89 -10.52 6.51 -1.86
N THR A 90 -10.88 7.40 -0.95
CA THR A 90 -10.60 7.32 0.46
C THR A 90 -11.90 7.49 1.21
N ALA A 91 -12.08 6.76 2.30
CA ALA A 91 -13.29 6.74 3.08
C ALA A 91 -12.95 6.62 4.56
N ARG A 92 -13.60 7.43 5.39
CA ARG A 92 -13.40 7.46 6.85
C ARG A 92 -14.70 7.21 7.56
N GLY A 93 -14.74 6.19 8.42
CA GLY A 93 -15.90 5.90 9.25
C GLY A 93 -16.10 6.94 10.35
N VAL A 94 -17.31 7.48 10.45
CA VAL A 94 -17.69 8.41 11.54
C VAL A 94 -17.84 7.61 12.83
N GLY A 95 -17.19 8.07 13.90
CA GLY A 95 -17.24 7.37 15.19
C GLY A 95 -16.44 6.07 15.24
N GLY A 96 -15.48 5.87 14.34
CA GLY A 96 -14.59 4.71 14.34
C GLY A 96 -15.19 3.44 13.75
N ILE A 97 -16.34 3.54 13.07
CA ILE A 97 -16.94 2.41 12.36
C ILE A 97 -16.04 1.93 11.22
N LEU A 98 -16.13 0.64 10.89
CA LEU A 98 -15.38 0.08 9.78
C LEU A 98 -15.99 0.49 8.44
N VAL A 99 -15.11 0.78 7.49
CA VAL A 99 -15.40 1.10 6.11
C VAL A 99 -14.59 0.16 5.23
N THR A 100 -15.20 -0.36 4.18
CA THR A 100 -14.54 -1.13 3.14
C THR A 100 -14.49 -0.31 1.87
N CYS A 101 -13.29 -0.11 1.34
CA CYS A 101 -13.03 0.44 0.02
C CYS A 101 -12.72 -0.70 -0.94
N ARG A 102 -13.40 -0.78 -2.08
CA ARG A 102 -13.10 -1.73 -3.15
C ARG A 102 -13.10 -1.02 -4.49
N LEU A 103 -12.08 -1.32 -5.28
CA LEU A 103 -11.90 -0.85 -6.65
C LEU A 103 -12.07 -2.05 -7.58
N GLU A 104 -12.98 -1.94 -8.54
CA GLU A 104 -13.11 -2.90 -9.63
C GLU A 104 -12.74 -2.23 -10.96
N VAL A 105 -12.01 -2.95 -11.81
CA VAL A 105 -11.66 -2.53 -13.17
C VAL A 105 -12.13 -3.64 -14.11
N ASP A 106 -12.96 -3.27 -15.08
CA ASP A 106 -13.61 -4.17 -16.04
C ASP A 106 -14.27 -5.38 -15.36
N GLY A 107 -14.93 -5.12 -14.22
CA GLY A 107 -15.65 -6.11 -13.41
C GLY A 107 -14.77 -6.99 -12.52
N SER A 108 -13.45 -6.81 -12.53
CA SER A 108 -12.52 -7.54 -11.65
C SER A 108 -12.10 -6.67 -10.46
N ALA A 109 -12.19 -7.19 -9.24
CA ALA A 109 -11.67 -6.50 -8.07
C ALA A 109 -10.14 -6.42 -8.13
N VAL A 110 -9.61 -5.20 -8.14
CA VAL A 110 -8.16 -4.94 -8.24
C VAL A 110 -7.55 -4.37 -6.96
N ALA A 111 -8.37 -3.80 -6.08
CA ALA A 111 -7.97 -3.40 -4.74
C ALA A 111 -9.15 -3.51 -3.77
N GLN A 112 -8.89 -3.94 -2.54
CA GLN A 112 -9.86 -3.92 -1.46
C GLN A 112 -9.15 -3.66 -0.13
N PHE A 113 -9.74 -2.80 0.71
CA PHE A 113 -9.23 -2.50 2.03
C PHE A 113 -10.38 -2.25 3.00
N THR A 114 -10.31 -2.78 4.22
CA THR A 114 -11.31 -2.56 5.26
C THR A 114 -10.65 -2.02 6.53
N GLY A 115 -11.16 -0.90 7.06
CA GLY A 115 -10.65 -0.27 8.27
C GLY A 115 -11.49 0.92 8.72
N PRO A 116 -11.20 1.53 9.88
CA PRO A 116 -11.84 2.78 10.31
C PRO A 116 -11.55 3.96 9.35
N TYR A 117 -10.47 3.83 8.60
CA TYR A 117 -10.14 4.58 7.40
C TYR A 117 -9.79 3.55 6.32
N ALA A 118 -10.31 3.70 5.10
CA ALA A 118 -10.06 2.80 4.00
C ALA A 118 -9.76 3.59 2.73
N ALA A 119 -8.74 3.16 2.00
CA ALA A 119 -8.35 3.77 0.75
C ALA A 119 -8.08 2.70 -0.30
N CYS A 120 -8.43 2.99 -1.56
CA CYS A 120 -8.16 2.12 -2.69
C CYS A 120 -8.06 2.97 -3.97
N GLY A 121 -7.04 2.71 -4.78
CA GLY A 121 -6.72 3.52 -5.96
C GLY A 121 -5.60 2.92 -6.77
N GLY A 122 -5.17 3.58 -7.83
CA GLY A 122 -4.05 3.18 -8.69
C GLY A 122 -4.07 3.90 -10.04
N LYS A 123 -3.34 3.37 -11.01
CA LYS A 123 -3.41 3.77 -12.41
C LYS A 123 -4.13 2.69 -13.21
N VAL A 124 -5.09 3.12 -14.02
CA VAL A 124 -5.81 2.21 -14.92
C VAL A 124 -4.82 1.54 -15.86
N GLY A 125 -4.99 0.22 -16.05
CA GLY A 125 -4.13 -0.65 -16.87
C GLY A 125 -2.73 -0.95 -16.33
N ASP A 126 -2.40 -0.48 -15.12
CA ASP A 126 -1.20 -0.89 -14.38
C ASP A 126 -1.60 -1.62 -13.08
N PRO A 127 -1.80 -2.95 -13.12
CA PRO A 127 -2.19 -3.73 -11.95
C PRO A 127 -1.28 -3.56 -10.73
N ALA A 128 0.01 -3.32 -10.94
CA ALA A 128 0.97 -3.14 -9.85
C ALA A 128 0.76 -1.80 -9.12
N SER A 129 0.17 -0.82 -9.79
CA SER A 129 -0.15 0.49 -9.22
C SER A 129 -1.43 0.53 -8.39
N TYR A 130 -2.27 -0.52 -8.44
CA TYR A 130 -3.44 -0.55 -7.56
C TYR A 130 -3.00 -0.78 -6.13
N MET A 131 -3.14 0.25 -5.30
CA MET A 131 -2.73 0.29 -3.92
C MET A 131 -3.90 0.78 -3.06
N PRO A 132 -4.03 0.40 -1.77
CA PRO A 132 -4.33 1.46 -0.82
C PRO A 132 -3.24 2.52 -1.03
N PRO A 133 -3.56 3.75 -1.48
CA PRO A 133 -2.52 4.77 -1.55
C PRO A 133 -1.83 4.82 -0.17
N PRO A 134 -0.49 4.94 -0.12
CA PRO A 134 0.18 5.34 1.11
C PRO A 134 -0.59 6.55 1.64
N MET A 135 -0.89 6.63 2.94
CA MET A 135 -1.61 7.79 3.48
C MET A 135 -0.89 9.06 3.03
N SER A 136 -1.39 9.73 2.00
CA SER A 136 -0.75 10.93 1.46
C SER A 136 -1.23 12.10 2.31
N GLY A 137 -0.66 12.20 3.50
CA GLY A 137 -0.77 13.35 4.38
C GLY A 137 0.44 14.27 4.18
N PRO A 138 0.28 15.61 4.30
CA PRO A 138 1.42 16.51 4.33
C PRO A 138 2.35 16.11 5.49
N GLY A 139 3.64 15.91 5.17
CA GLY A 139 4.66 15.48 6.13
C GLY A 139 4.93 13.98 6.17
N ASN A 140 4.28 13.18 5.32
CA ASN A 140 4.60 11.76 5.20
C ASN A 140 5.72 11.52 4.17
N ASP A 141 6.67 10.67 4.54
CA ASP A 141 7.85 10.31 3.76
C ASP A 141 8.00 8.79 3.73
N TYR A 142 7.82 8.21 2.55
CA TYR A 142 7.76 6.76 2.37
C TYR A 142 8.97 6.27 1.59
N ALA A 143 9.51 5.13 2.02
CA ALA A 143 10.62 4.50 1.33
C ALA A 143 10.22 4.18 -0.12
N GLN A 144 11.15 4.39 -1.04
CA GLN A 144 10.98 4.04 -2.45
C GLN A 144 11.70 2.72 -2.75
N ALA A 145 11.24 2.06 -3.82
CA ALA A 145 11.93 0.88 -4.31
C ALA A 145 13.36 1.24 -4.73
N GLY A 146 14.35 0.54 -4.18
CA GLY A 146 15.77 0.82 -4.41
C GLY A 146 16.42 1.70 -3.35
N ASP A 147 15.64 2.30 -2.44
CA ASP A 147 16.22 2.97 -1.27
C ASP A 147 16.91 1.95 -0.37
N ARG A 148 18.12 2.28 0.05
CA ARG A 148 18.88 1.50 1.03
C ARG A 148 19.18 2.36 2.24
N MET A 149 18.29 2.27 3.22
CA MET A 149 18.42 2.89 4.53
C MET A 149 18.63 1.78 5.55
N GLU A 150 19.84 1.67 6.09
CA GLU A 150 20.20 0.56 6.96
C GLU A 150 19.59 0.71 8.35
N LEU A 151 19.21 -0.42 8.96
CA LEU A 151 18.71 -0.45 10.33
C LEU A 151 19.80 0.06 11.28
N PRO A 152 19.59 1.17 12.01
CA PRO A 152 20.58 1.66 12.96
C PRO A 152 20.86 0.62 14.04
N ARG A 153 22.09 0.62 14.54
CA ARG A 153 22.43 -0.09 15.77
C ARG A 153 22.07 0.81 16.94
N TYR A 154 21.00 0.46 17.65
CA TYR A 154 20.58 1.22 18.81
C TYR A 154 21.56 1.01 19.97
N SER A 155 21.99 2.11 20.58
CA SER A 155 22.92 2.08 21.73
C SER A 155 22.25 1.54 22.98
N GLY A 156 23.02 0.88 23.84
CA GLY A 156 22.54 0.37 25.13
C GLY A 156 22.60 -1.15 25.22
N ARG A 157 22.00 -1.70 26.28
CA ARG A 157 22.00 -3.14 26.53
C ARG A 157 20.61 -3.71 26.27
N SER A 158 20.49 -4.44 25.16
CA SER A 158 19.32 -5.28 24.89
C SER A 158 19.03 -6.28 26.02
N SER A 159 17.74 -6.52 26.24
CA SER A 159 17.13 -7.45 27.19
C SER A 159 17.68 -8.86 27.04
N LEU A 160 17.84 -9.55 28.17
CA LEU A 160 18.30 -10.94 28.19
C LEU A 160 17.34 -11.84 27.41
N VAL A 161 17.88 -12.86 26.74
CA VAL A 161 17.06 -13.87 26.06
C VAL A 161 16.56 -14.88 27.10
N ALA A 162 15.25 -14.93 27.31
CA ALA A 162 14.57 -15.88 28.20
C ALA A 162 14.18 -17.19 27.51
N GLY A 163 14.38 -17.30 26.20
CA GLY A 163 14.16 -18.51 25.43
C GLY A 163 13.91 -18.21 23.96
N ARG A 164 13.09 -19.05 23.33
CA ARG A 164 12.72 -18.93 21.92
C ARG A 164 11.21 -19.05 21.75
N SER A 165 10.65 -18.19 20.92
CA SER A 165 9.27 -18.30 20.44
C SER A 165 9.30 -18.99 19.08
N THR A 166 8.45 -20.00 18.89
CA THR A 166 8.32 -20.74 17.63
C THR A 166 6.92 -20.52 17.09
N ASP A 167 6.83 -19.82 15.96
CA ASP A 167 5.59 -19.64 15.22
C ASP A 167 5.59 -20.64 14.07
N ARG A 168 4.94 -21.78 14.30
CA ARG A 168 4.84 -22.84 13.29
C ARG A 168 3.99 -22.42 12.09
N ALA A 169 2.99 -21.55 12.30
CA ALA A 169 2.13 -21.09 11.21
C ALA A 169 2.89 -20.14 10.26
N ALA A 170 3.79 -19.32 10.81
CA ALA A 170 4.69 -18.47 10.03
C ALA A 170 5.99 -19.18 9.62
N GLY A 171 6.24 -20.43 10.04
CA GLY A 171 7.46 -21.16 9.69
C GLY A 171 8.74 -20.49 10.18
N ILE A 172 8.69 -19.71 11.26
CA ILE A 172 9.84 -19.02 11.83
C ILE A 172 9.94 -19.16 13.35
N SER A 173 11.13 -18.90 13.88
CA SER A 173 11.37 -18.77 15.31
C SER A 173 12.27 -17.58 15.63
N TYR A 174 12.11 -16.99 16.81
CA TYR A 174 12.83 -15.80 17.23
C TYR A 174 13.05 -15.79 18.74
N ALA A 175 13.94 -14.93 19.23
CA ALA A 175 14.22 -14.80 20.64
C ALA A 175 12.96 -14.41 21.42
N ARG A 176 12.74 -15.10 22.54
CA ARG A 176 11.82 -14.65 23.59
C ARG A 176 12.64 -13.85 24.58
N LEU A 177 12.39 -12.55 24.68
CA LEU A 177 13.12 -11.66 25.57
C LEU A 177 12.57 -11.80 27.00
N GLY A 178 13.42 -11.56 28.00
CA GLY A 178 13.06 -11.39 29.40
C GLY A 178 13.15 -9.91 29.81
N GLY A 179 13.16 -9.61 31.10
CA GLY A 179 13.38 -8.22 31.56
C GLY A 179 12.17 -7.30 31.38
N GLY A 180 10.96 -7.82 31.48
CA GLY A 180 9.69 -7.07 31.40
C GLY A 180 8.85 -7.36 30.15
N TRP A 181 9.34 -8.22 29.27
CA TRP A 181 8.54 -8.80 28.18
C TRP A 181 7.70 -9.98 28.71
N ASP A 182 6.38 -9.89 28.53
CA ASP A 182 5.39 -10.88 28.91
C ASP A 182 5.33 -12.04 27.92
N THR A 183 4.92 -13.20 28.41
CA THR A 183 4.70 -14.39 27.57
C THR A 183 3.63 -14.11 26.51
N PRO A 184 3.74 -14.71 25.31
CA PRO A 184 2.69 -14.55 24.32
C PRO A 184 1.30 -14.94 24.85
N PRO A 185 0.26 -14.16 24.54
CA PRO A 185 -1.10 -14.53 24.89
C PRO A 185 -1.46 -15.81 24.12
N ARG A 186 -2.44 -16.56 24.62
CA ARG A 186 -2.90 -17.78 23.93
C ARG A 186 -3.42 -17.41 22.54
N GLU A 187 -3.23 -18.32 21.59
CA GLU A 187 -3.71 -18.19 20.21
C GLU A 187 -5.20 -17.79 20.20
N GLY A 188 -5.54 -16.73 19.46
CA GLY A 188 -6.89 -16.14 19.42
C GLY A 188 -7.17 -15.01 20.43
N GLN A 189 -6.24 -14.67 21.34
CA GLN A 189 -6.36 -13.52 22.25
C GLN A 189 -5.58 -12.27 21.80
N SER A 190 -4.91 -12.34 20.64
CA SER A 190 -4.23 -11.20 20.03
C SER A 190 -5.23 -10.31 19.31
N SER A 191 -5.16 -8.99 19.53
CA SER A 191 -5.88 -7.98 18.72
C SER A 191 -5.34 -7.89 17.29
N VAL A 192 -4.17 -8.46 17.02
CA VAL A 192 -3.61 -8.65 15.68
C VAL A 192 -3.93 -10.08 15.22
N PRO A 193 -4.87 -10.27 14.28
CA PRO A 193 -5.27 -11.59 13.82
C PRO A 193 -4.10 -12.41 13.25
N GLY A 194 -3.99 -13.68 13.65
CA GLY A 194 -2.99 -14.60 13.11
C GLY A 194 -1.55 -14.32 13.54
N SER A 195 -1.35 -13.53 14.61
CA SER A 195 -0.02 -13.20 15.15
C SER A 195 0.25 -13.81 16.52
N VAL A 196 1.49 -14.29 16.74
CA VAL A 196 2.02 -14.59 18.08
C VAL A 196 2.70 -13.33 18.61
N LEU A 197 2.10 -12.65 19.60
CA LEU A 197 2.62 -11.39 20.15
C LEU A 197 3.30 -11.58 21.50
N THR A 198 4.46 -10.98 21.71
CA THR A 198 5.03 -10.77 23.05
C THR A 198 4.83 -9.30 23.40
N LEU A 199 4.32 -9.03 24.60
CA LEU A 199 3.96 -7.68 25.03
C LEU A 199 4.92 -7.19 26.11
N ARG A 200 5.08 -5.88 26.21
CA ARG A 200 5.63 -5.23 27.39
C ARG A 200 4.73 -4.06 27.73
N GLN A 201 4.10 -4.13 28.89
CA GLN A 201 3.31 -3.03 29.43
C GLN A 201 4.24 -1.96 30.01
N GLU A 202 4.04 -0.71 29.61
CA GLU A 202 4.62 0.41 30.37
C GLU A 202 4.05 0.33 31.80
N SER A 203 4.87 0.61 32.82
CA SER A 203 4.55 0.49 34.25
C SER A 203 3.31 1.26 34.77
N ARG A 204 2.56 1.94 33.89
CA ARG A 204 1.31 2.64 34.18
C ARG A 204 0.13 1.85 33.59
N PRO A 205 -0.50 0.96 34.37
CA PRO A 205 -1.60 0.11 33.88
C PRO A 205 -2.80 0.89 33.31
N GLU A 206 -2.92 2.17 33.66
CA GLU A 206 -4.03 3.04 33.30
C GLU A 206 -3.85 3.74 31.93
N ARG A 207 -2.73 3.49 31.22
CA ARG A 207 -2.38 4.19 29.97
C ARG A 207 -2.00 3.30 28.79
N GLY A 208 -2.50 2.06 28.72
CA GLY A 208 -2.85 1.30 27.51
C GLY A 208 -1.88 1.15 26.31
N TRP A 209 -0.65 1.67 26.34
CA TRP A 209 0.32 1.57 25.25
C TRP A 209 1.41 0.57 25.62
N PHE A 210 1.62 -0.40 24.73
CA PHE A 210 2.52 -1.52 24.95
C PHE A 210 3.57 -1.53 23.86
N ALA A 211 4.81 -1.82 24.20
CA ALA A 211 5.75 -2.29 23.21
C ALA A 211 5.38 -3.75 22.90
N PHE A 212 5.42 -4.14 21.64
CA PHE A 212 5.07 -5.50 21.26
C PHE A 212 5.83 -5.97 20.03
N TYR A 213 6.04 -7.27 19.93
CA TYR A 213 6.60 -7.87 18.73
C TYR A 213 5.95 -9.20 18.46
N GLY A 214 5.98 -9.63 17.21
CA GLY A 214 5.40 -10.90 16.83
C GLY A 214 5.64 -11.27 15.39
N SER A 215 5.00 -12.34 14.97
CA SER A 215 5.08 -12.88 13.62
C SER A 215 3.73 -13.34 13.13
N GLY A 216 3.59 -13.40 11.81
CA GLY A 216 2.44 -13.98 11.14
C GLY A 216 2.71 -14.21 9.66
N ARG A 217 1.72 -14.75 8.97
CA ARG A 217 1.74 -14.84 7.50
C ARG A 217 1.17 -13.55 6.92
N MET A 218 1.81 -13.01 5.88
CA MET A 218 1.33 -11.83 5.16
C MET A 218 -0.15 -11.97 4.80
N ASN A 219 -0.96 -10.93 5.03
CA ASN A 219 -2.40 -10.96 4.75
C ASN A 219 -2.67 -11.50 3.32
N PRO A 220 -3.54 -12.53 3.16
CA PRO A 220 -3.80 -13.12 1.83
C PRO A 220 -4.31 -12.09 0.82
N ASP A 221 -5.06 -11.08 1.29
CA ASP A 221 -5.60 -10.01 0.45
C ASP A 221 -4.51 -9.11 -0.12
N LEU A 222 -3.29 -9.16 0.43
CA LEU A 222 -2.14 -8.38 -0.02
C LEU A 222 -1.17 -9.18 -0.89
N LEU A 223 -1.42 -10.47 -1.16
CA LEU A 223 -0.48 -11.32 -1.92
C LEU A 223 -0.22 -10.82 -3.34
N TYR A 224 -1.15 -10.07 -3.93
CA TYR A 224 -0.93 -9.42 -5.23
C TYR A 224 0.27 -8.45 -5.21
N ARG A 225 0.66 -7.95 -4.03
CA ARG A 225 1.86 -7.12 -3.81
C ARG A 225 3.17 -7.89 -3.78
N TYR A 226 3.10 -9.20 -3.59
CA TYR A 226 4.26 -10.07 -3.54
C TYR A 226 4.64 -10.57 -4.94
N THR A 227 4.88 -9.64 -5.88
CA THR A 227 5.20 -9.93 -7.28
C THR A 227 6.37 -9.07 -7.81
N GLY A 228 7.08 -9.57 -8.82
CA GLY A 228 8.19 -8.85 -9.47
C GLY A 228 9.51 -8.83 -8.69
N GLU A 229 10.46 -8.01 -9.15
CA GLU A 229 11.82 -7.91 -8.58
C GLU A 229 11.82 -7.32 -7.16
N ASN A 230 10.92 -6.36 -6.89
CA ASN A 230 10.80 -5.71 -5.58
C ASN A 230 9.71 -6.33 -4.69
N ARG A 231 9.34 -7.60 -4.94
CA ARG A 231 8.20 -8.27 -4.28
C ARG A 231 8.22 -8.20 -2.76
N LEU A 232 9.38 -8.38 -2.13
CA LEU A 232 9.51 -8.35 -0.66
C LEU A 232 9.40 -6.94 -0.09
N PHE A 233 9.96 -5.94 -0.78
CA PHE A 233 9.80 -4.54 -0.42
C PHE A 233 8.32 -4.13 -0.49
N GLN A 234 7.65 -4.43 -1.61
CA GLN A 234 6.23 -4.11 -1.81
C GLN A 234 5.33 -4.83 -0.82
N ALA A 235 5.62 -6.10 -0.53
CA ALA A 235 4.92 -6.87 0.49
C ALA A 235 5.13 -6.28 1.90
N ALA A 236 6.37 -5.93 2.27
CA ALA A 236 6.66 -5.31 3.56
C ALA A 236 5.93 -3.97 3.70
N LEU A 237 5.94 -3.13 2.66
CA LEU A 237 5.26 -1.84 2.68
C LEU A 237 3.74 -2.00 2.82
N ALA A 238 3.14 -2.89 2.02
CA ALA A 238 1.70 -3.14 2.06
C ALA A 238 1.24 -3.70 3.40
N GLU A 239 2.01 -4.64 3.98
CA GLU A 239 1.70 -5.18 5.29
C GLU A 239 1.90 -4.12 6.38
N MET A 240 2.97 -3.31 6.32
CA MET A 240 3.21 -2.16 7.22
C MET A 240 2.02 -1.19 7.23
N ASP A 241 1.46 -0.88 6.06
CA ASP A 241 0.32 0.01 5.92
C ASP A 241 -0.94 -0.51 6.64
N THR A 242 -1.09 -1.82 6.85
CA THR A 242 -2.20 -2.37 7.64
C THR A 242 -2.10 -2.06 9.14
N TYR A 243 -0.89 -1.79 9.63
CA TYR A 243 -0.63 -1.45 11.03
C TYR A 243 -0.62 0.06 11.28
N THR A 244 -0.55 0.86 10.22
CA THR A 244 -0.54 2.32 10.30
C THR A 244 -1.88 2.86 9.80
N THR A 245 -2.81 3.19 10.70
CA THR A 245 -4.17 3.65 10.33
C THR A 245 -4.60 4.95 11.02
N TRP A 246 -3.67 5.64 11.68
CA TRP A 246 -3.95 6.80 12.53
C TRP A 246 -4.04 8.10 11.71
N THR A 247 -5.05 8.92 11.99
CA THR A 247 -5.32 10.16 11.23
C THR A 247 -4.60 11.41 11.75
N ASP A 248 -4.05 11.37 12.96
CA ASP A 248 -3.32 12.48 13.60
C ASP A 248 -1.82 12.18 13.73
N VAL A 249 -1.29 11.42 12.78
CA VAL A 249 0.08 10.91 12.77
C VAL A 249 0.73 11.23 11.44
N THR A 250 1.99 11.65 11.48
CA THR A 250 2.88 11.68 10.31
C THR A 250 3.78 10.46 10.28
N TYR A 251 4.04 9.93 9.09
CA TYR A 251 4.80 8.70 8.89
C TYR A 251 6.11 9.00 8.17
N GLN A 252 7.22 8.47 8.68
CA GLN A 252 8.50 8.51 8.00
C GLN A 252 9.13 7.13 7.98
N ASP A 253 9.35 6.56 6.80
CA ASP A 253 10.15 5.35 6.66
C ASP A 253 11.63 5.70 6.80
N ILE A 254 12.24 5.29 7.91
CA ILE A 254 13.63 5.61 8.27
C ILE A 254 14.60 4.46 7.98
N VAL A 255 14.07 3.28 7.66
CA VAL A 255 14.83 2.08 7.26
C VAL A 255 14.08 1.41 6.12
N SER A 256 14.81 0.99 5.10
CA SER A 256 14.34 0.16 4.01
C SER A 256 15.57 -0.53 3.43
N ALA A 257 15.69 -1.85 3.61
CA ALA A 257 16.87 -2.56 3.13
C ALA A 257 16.58 -4.04 2.89
N PRO A 258 17.27 -4.67 1.92
CA PRO A 258 17.29 -6.12 1.82
C PRO A 258 18.01 -6.72 3.03
N LEU A 259 17.55 -7.89 3.44
CA LEU A 259 18.12 -8.68 4.53
C LEU A 259 18.14 -10.17 4.12
N THR A 260 18.90 -10.98 4.83
CA THR A 260 18.89 -12.44 4.68
C THR A 260 18.60 -13.11 6.01
N VAL A 261 17.64 -14.03 6.04
CA VAL A 261 17.32 -14.87 7.19
C VAL A 261 17.58 -16.33 6.81
N ASP A 262 18.60 -16.96 7.38
CA ASP A 262 18.97 -18.36 7.09
C ASP A 262 19.07 -18.67 5.58
N GLY A 263 19.69 -17.77 4.82
CA GLY A 263 19.84 -17.90 3.37
C GLY A 263 18.58 -17.58 2.56
N ARG A 264 17.47 -17.21 3.20
CA ARG A 264 16.25 -16.73 2.54
C ARG A 264 16.26 -15.22 2.37
N GLU A 265 15.72 -14.76 1.24
CA GLU A 265 15.53 -13.34 0.97
C GLU A 265 14.53 -12.75 1.97
N ALA A 266 14.86 -11.57 2.48
CA ALA A 266 14.00 -10.80 3.35
C ALA A 266 14.14 -9.30 3.05
N TRP A 267 13.20 -8.51 3.53
CA TRP A 267 13.26 -7.06 3.47
C TRP A 267 12.82 -6.46 4.80
N VAL A 268 13.56 -5.48 5.30
CA VAL A 268 13.22 -4.73 6.52
C VAL A 268 12.75 -3.33 6.18
N ILE A 269 11.64 -2.90 6.77
CA ILE A 269 11.17 -1.50 6.79
C ILE A 269 11.03 -1.07 8.24
N THR A 270 11.47 0.13 8.58
CA THR A 270 11.13 0.77 9.87
C THR A 270 10.45 2.10 9.59
N ARG A 271 9.25 2.24 10.14
CA ARG A 271 8.45 3.45 10.08
C ARG A 271 8.43 4.14 11.44
N GLN A 272 8.79 5.41 11.44
CA GLN A 272 8.56 6.30 12.56
C GLN A 272 7.19 6.97 12.39
N GLU A 273 6.30 6.69 13.31
CA GLU A 273 5.05 7.41 13.48
C GLU A 273 5.28 8.57 14.43
N THR A 274 4.84 9.78 14.09
CA THR A 274 4.90 10.94 14.97
C THR A 274 3.49 11.49 15.19
N PHE A 275 3.02 11.44 16.43
CA PHE A 275 1.70 11.92 16.81
C PHE A 275 1.68 13.46 16.88
N SER A 276 0.60 14.04 16.35
CA SER A 276 0.31 15.46 16.48
C SER A 276 0.31 15.90 17.95
N PRO A 277 0.75 17.13 18.27
CA PRO A 277 0.61 17.70 19.61
C PRO A 277 -0.82 17.69 20.15
N LYS A 278 -1.82 17.61 19.27
CA LYS A 278 -3.25 17.57 19.59
C LYS A 278 -3.82 16.16 19.78
N ALA A 279 -3.02 15.11 19.53
CA ALA A 279 -3.48 13.74 19.70
C ALA A 279 -3.87 13.49 21.16
N SER A 280 -4.89 12.66 21.38
CA SER A 280 -5.38 12.29 22.72
C SER A 280 -4.47 11.30 23.46
N THR A 281 -3.21 11.20 23.05
CA THR A 281 -2.19 10.30 23.61
C THR A 281 -0.98 11.10 24.07
N ASN A 282 -0.30 10.60 25.11
CA ASN A 282 1.00 11.11 25.54
C ASN A 282 2.17 10.51 24.76
N ILE A 283 1.93 9.48 23.94
CA ILE A 283 2.92 8.91 23.03
C ILE A 283 3.25 9.95 21.96
N ARG A 284 4.53 10.29 21.82
CA ARG A 284 4.97 11.23 20.78
C ARG A 284 5.37 10.52 19.50
N THR A 285 6.01 9.37 19.64
CA THR A 285 6.49 8.59 18.51
C THR A 285 6.28 7.10 18.71
N ILE A 286 6.07 6.36 17.62
CA ILE A 286 6.16 4.89 17.59
C ILE A 286 7.17 4.51 16.52
N LEU A 287 8.09 3.63 16.86
CA LEU A 287 8.94 2.95 15.88
C LEU A 287 8.35 1.58 15.57
N LEU A 288 7.85 1.43 14.35
CA LEU A 288 7.28 0.19 13.84
C LEU A 288 8.26 -0.43 12.84
N THR A 289 8.86 -1.55 13.20
CA THR A 289 9.78 -2.30 12.34
C THR A 289 9.10 -3.55 11.82
N MET A 290 9.20 -3.80 10.53
CA MET A 290 8.68 -5.00 9.87
C MET A 290 9.78 -5.66 9.05
N VAL A 291 9.88 -6.99 9.15
CA VAL A 291 10.74 -7.83 8.33
C VAL A 291 9.84 -8.78 7.56
N MET A 292 9.77 -8.64 6.25
CA MET A 292 9.07 -9.57 5.36
C MET A 292 10.07 -10.61 4.84
N ILE A 293 9.74 -11.89 4.95
CA ILE A 293 10.66 -13.01 4.70
C ILE A 293 10.02 -13.98 3.71
N ASP A 294 10.77 -14.36 2.67
CA ASP A 294 10.39 -15.44 1.76
C ASP A 294 10.80 -16.80 2.34
N THR A 295 9.90 -17.45 3.08
CA THR A 295 10.16 -18.80 3.64
C THR A 295 9.99 -19.92 2.62
N GLY A 296 9.50 -19.64 1.41
CA GLY A 296 9.12 -20.64 0.41
C GLY A 296 7.77 -21.34 0.67
N LEU A 297 7.01 -20.94 1.70
CA LEU A 297 5.71 -21.54 2.07
C LEU A 297 4.52 -21.03 1.22
N GLY A 298 4.78 -20.51 0.02
CA GLY A 298 3.77 -19.97 -0.91
C GLY A 298 3.19 -18.60 -0.52
N ARG A 299 3.43 -18.12 0.70
CA ARG A 299 3.14 -16.77 1.17
C ARG A 299 4.34 -16.28 1.99
N PRO A 300 4.79 -15.03 1.79
CA PRO A 300 5.83 -14.49 2.64
C PRO A 300 5.29 -14.27 4.05
N VAL A 301 6.20 -14.20 5.01
CA VAL A 301 5.88 -14.12 6.43
C VAL A 301 6.47 -12.84 6.98
N TYR A 302 5.76 -12.20 7.91
CA TYR A 302 6.27 -11.02 8.56
C TYR A 302 6.73 -11.36 9.98
N PHE A 303 7.78 -10.68 10.41
CA PHE A 303 8.09 -10.43 11.80
C PHE A 303 7.99 -8.93 12.02
N PHE A 304 7.38 -8.48 13.11
CA PHE A 304 7.22 -7.06 13.36
C PHE A 304 7.49 -6.70 14.82
N VAL A 305 7.87 -5.45 15.05
CA VAL A 305 8.19 -4.88 16.37
C VAL A 305 7.62 -3.46 16.43
N SER A 306 6.84 -3.14 17.44
CA SER A 306 6.32 -1.81 17.74
C SER A 306 6.90 -1.30 19.06
N MET A 307 7.52 -0.12 19.02
CA MET A 307 8.21 0.53 20.13
C MET A 307 7.68 1.96 20.30
N PRO A 308 6.65 2.18 21.14
CA PRO A 308 6.19 3.53 21.47
C PRO A 308 7.18 4.25 22.39
N ASP A 309 7.31 5.58 22.31
CA ASP A 309 7.91 6.41 23.36
C ASP A 309 7.00 6.38 24.61
N PRO A 310 7.46 5.95 25.80
CA PRO A 310 8.85 5.94 26.31
C PRO A 310 9.59 4.61 26.32
N ALA A 311 9.13 3.58 25.60
CA ALA A 311 9.86 2.31 25.47
C ALA A 311 11.16 2.42 24.64
N GLN A 312 11.68 3.63 24.37
CA GLN A 312 12.90 3.84 23.58
C GLN A 312 14.16 3.23 24.21
N ASP A 313 14.18 3.03 25.53
CA ASP A 313 15.28 2.30 26.20
C ASP A 313 15.41 0.85 25.72
N TYR A 314 14.37 0.29 25.10
CA TYR A 314 14.33 -1.06 24.53
C TYR A 314 14.65 -1.11 23.05
N LEU A 315 15.04 0.00 22.40
CA LEU A 315 15.41 -0.03 20.99
C LEU A 315 16.54 -1.03 20.65
N PRO A 316 17.54 -1.29 21.52
CA PRO A 316 18.50 -2.38 21.28
C PRO A 316 17.85 -3.77 21.11
N ASP A 317 16.64 -3.98 21.66
CA ASP A 317 15.88 -5.22 21.48
C ASP A 317 15.43 -5.41 20.03
N VAL A 318 15.21 -4.34 19.27
CA VAL A 318 14.87 -4.41 17.84
C VAL A 318 15.97 -5.15 17.07
N ASN A 319 17.23 -4.73 17.25
CA ASN A 319 18.37 -5.40 16.61
C ASN A 319 18.51 -6.86 17.08
N ARG A 320 18.34 -7.12 18.39
CA ARG A 320 18.42 -8.48 18.95
C ARG A 320 17.34 -9.39 18.38
N LEU A 321 16.09 -8.92 18.33
CA LEU A 321 14.97 -9.68 17.79
C LEU A 321 15.19 -10.03 16.32
N ILE A 322 15.51 -9.04 15.48
CA ILE A 322 15.72 -9.23 14.04
C ILE A 322 16.88 -10.21 13.78
N SER A 323 18.02 -10.04 14.47
CA SER A 323 19.17 -10.95 14.31
C SER A 323 18.90 -12.39 14.80
N SER A 324 17.88 -12.56 15.65
CA SER A 324 17.53 -13.85 16.22
C SER A 324 16.56 -14.66 15.36
N ILE A 325 15.97 -14.07 14.32
CA ILE A 325 14.99 -14.76 13.46
C ILE A 325 15.67 -15.95 12.77
N ARG A 326 14.98 -17.09 12.76
CA ARG A 326 15.37 -18.30 12.04
C ARG A 326 14.18 -18.89 11.30
N VAL A 327 14.43 -19.44 10.13
CA VAL A 327 13.43 -20.20 9.35
C VAL A 327 13.40 -21.64 9.89
N LEU A 328 12.21 -22.24 9.98
CA LEU A 328 12.00 -23.61 10.45
C LEU A 328 12.18 -24.66 9.36
#